data_AF-A0A851ZFW3-F1
#
_entry.id   AF-A0A851ZFW3-F1
#
_cell.length_a   1.000
_cell.length_b   1.000
_cell.length_c   1.000
_cell.angle_alpha   90.00
_cell.angle_beta   90.00
_cell.angle_gamma   90.00
#
_symmetry.space_group_name_H-M   'P 1'
#
loop_
_entity.id
_entity.type
_entity.pdbx_description
1 polymer ?
#
loop_
_entity_poly.entity_id
_entity_poly.type
_entity_poly.pdbx_seq_one_letter_code
_entity_poly.pdbx_strand_id
1 'polypeptide(L)'
;IDLPRKIMDRPQPGPTIFTDTSSTTSTAAAVWQSEGEWHCIKMTDYALSVQQLEATAVVLACGLFPTEHLNIVTDSMFMARLCLAMSGPGVSTSTAALMLEEALFSRKGTISVIHVNPTKGFFQTGNDKVDATAKGLWTLRDARQLHESLHIGDKALAKRCGISITDAKHMVATCPHCQK
;
A
#
# COMPACT_ATOMS: atom_id res chain seq x y z
N ILE A 1 6.67 15.25 -28.72
CA ILE A 1 7.67 14.87 -27.71
C ILE A 1 7.22 13.53 -27.19
N ASP A 2 7.99 12.47 -27.45
CA ASP A 2 7.68 11.15 -26.92
C ASP A 2 7.97 11.19 -25.41
N LEU A 3 6.95 10.94 -24.59
CA LEU A 3 7.12 10.99 -23.14
C LEU A 3 8.06 9.85 -22.73
N PRO A 4 9.04 10.10 -21.84
CA PRO A 4 9.95 9.07 -21.41
C PRO A 4 9.17 7.93 -20.75
N ARG A 5 9.46 6.69 -21.19
CA ARG A 5 8.82 5.48 -20.69
C ARG A 5 8.99 5.36 -19.17
N LYS A 6 7.89 5.37 -18.42
CA LYS A 6 7.90 5.30 -16.94
C LYS A 6 7.75 3.90 -16.36
N ILE A 7 7.25 2.95 -17.15
CA ILE A 7 7.01 1.57 -16.73
C ILE A 7 7.99 0.66 -17.47
N MET A 8 8.84 -0.03 -16.72
CA MET A 8 9.87 -0.94 -17.21
C MET A 8 9.35 -2.38 -17.22
N ASP A 9 9.68 -3.15 -18.26
CA ASP A 9 9.24 -4.55 -18.41
C ASP A 9 9.89 -5.52 -17.41
N ARG A 10 10.99 -5.10 -16.77
CA ARG A 10 11.77 -5.94 -15.87
C ARG A 10 12.13 -5.19 -14.58
N PRO A 11 12.20 -5.90 -13.45
CA PRO A 11 12.71 -5.33 -12.20
C PRO A 11 14.09 -4.68 -12.36
N GLN A 12 14.31 -3.57 -11.66
CA GLN A 12 15.59 -2.83 -11.65
C GLN A 12 16.09 -2.64 -10.21
N PRO A 13 17.36 -2.26 -9.99
CA PRO A 13 17.82 -1.87 -8.65
C PRO A 13 16.96 -0.74 -8.07
N GLY A 14 16.38 -0.98 -6.89
CA GLY A 14 15.51 -0.03 -6.19
C GLY A 14 14.59 -0.72 -5.17
N PRO A 15 13.87 0.06 -4.35
CA PRO A 15 12.96 -0.47 -3.34
C PRO A 15 11.89 -1.41 -3.92
N THR A 16 11.55 -2.46 -3.18
CA THR A 16 10.43 -3.35 -3.49
C THR A 16 9.23 -2.98 -2.62
N ILE A 17 8.11 -2.64 -3.25
CA ILE A 17 6.89 -2.20 -2.58
C ILE A 17 5.78 -3.21 -2.90
N PHE A 18 5.14 -3.76 -1.88
CA PHE A 18 4.00 -4.66 -2.05
C PHE A 18 2.71 -3.87 -1.93
N THR A 19 1.76 -4.11 -2.82
CA THR A 19 0.49 -3.39 -2.89
C THR A 19 -0.67 -4.35 -2.88
N ASP A 20 -1.69 -4.04 -2.08
CA ASP A 20 -2.93 -4.81 -2.00
C ASP A 20 -4.09 -3.91 -1.55
N THR A 21 -5.30 -4.41 -1.72
CA THR A 21 -6.54 -3.73 -1.36
C THR A 21 -7.52 -4.68 -0.70
N SER A 22 -8.42 -4.11 0.08
CA SER A 22 -9.55 -4.85 0.61
C SER A 22 -10.83 -4.11 0.26
N SER A 23 -11.68 -4.77 -0.51
CA SER A 23 -13.03 -4.30 -0.81
C SER A 23 -13.92 -4.25 0.45
N THR A 24 -13.66 -5.13 1.42
CA THR A 24 -14.39 -5.19 2.69
C THR A 24 -14.16 -3.96 3.56
N THR A 25 -12.92 -3.47 3.61
CA THR A 25 -12.55 -2.28 4.39
C THR A 25 -12.41 -1.03 3.53
N SER A 26 -12.72 -1.12 2.23
CA SER A 26 -12.50 -0.07 1.22
C SER A 26 -11.10 0.57 1.33
N THR A 27 -10.08 -0.26 1.55
CA THR A 27 -8.71 0.19 1.86
C THR A 27 -7.73 -0.22 0.78
N ALA A 28 -6.87 0.71 0.38
CA ALA A 28 -5.69 0.48 -0.45
C ALA A 28 -4.43 0.61 0.42
N ALA A 29 -3.47 -0.30 0.26
CA ALA A 29 -2.26 -0.33 1.09
C ALA A 29 -1.01 -0.58 0.24
N ALA A 30 0.10 0.01 0.70
CA ALA A 30 1.44 -0.29 0.23
C ALA A 30 2.36 -0.53 1.42
N VAL A 31 3.17 -1.58 1.37
CA VAL A 31 4.16 -1.93 2.40
C VAL A 31 5.54 -2.14 1.79
N TRP A 32 6.57 -1.85 2.55
CA TRP A 32 7.96 -2.04 2.13
C TRP A 32 8.85 -2.33 3.33
N GLN A 33 10.04 -2.83 3.06
CA GLN A 33 11.06 -3.04 4.07
C GLN A 33 12.19 -2.01 3.89
N SER A 34 12.63 -1.40 4.99
CA SER A 34 13.78 -0.50 5.03
C SER A 34 14.58 -0.77 6.30
N GLU A 35 15.90 -0.92 6.18
CA GLU A 35 16.79 -1.14 7.33
C GLU A 35 16.36 -2.33 8.24
N GLY A 36 15.75 -3.36 7.65
CA GLY A 36 15.23 -4.53 8.36
C GLY A 36 13.81 -4.37 8.93
N GLU A 37 13.28 -3.14 9.00
CA GLU A 37 11.96 -2.83 9.51
C GLU A 37 10.89 -2.78 8.42
N TRP A 38 9.67 -3.21 8.75
CA TRP A 38 8.52 -3.11 7.85
C TRP A 38 7.76 -1.80 8.07
N HIS A 39 7.46 -1.14 6.96
CA HIS A 39 6.70 0.10 6.90
C HIS A 39 5.44 -0.07 6.07
N CYS A 40 4.43 0.77 6.32
CA CYS A 40 3.20 0.77 5.55
C CYS A 40 2.64 2.18 5.36
N ILE A 41 1.93 2.38 4.25
CA ILE A 41 1.02 3.49 4.01
C ILE A 41 -0.30 2.92 3.50
N LYS A 42 -1.42 3.52 3.89
CA LYS A 42 -2.76 3.09 3.44
C LYS A 42 -3.72 4.26 3.34
N MET A 43 -4.74 4.08 2.53
CA MET A 43 -5.85 5.00 2.34
C MET A 43 -7.16 4.21 2.38
N THR A 44 -8.16 4.74 3.07
CA THR A 44 -9.51 4.18 3.09
C THR A 44 -10.46 5.15 2.39
N ASP A 45 -11.16 4.68 1.37
CA ASP A 45 -12.14 5.47 0.62
C ASP A 45 -13.29 4.59 0.12
N TYR A 46 -14.48 4.82 0.68
CA TYR A 46 -15.70 4.06 0.40
C TYR A 46 -16.36 4.41 -0.93
N ALA A 47 -15.94 5.50 -1.58
CA ALA A 47 -16.46 5.88 -2.89
C ALA A 47 -15.76 5.14 -4.05
N LEU A 48 -14.61 4.53 -3.78
CA LEU A 48 -13.79 3.88 -4.81
C LEU A 48 -14.24 2.44 -5.06
N SER A 49 -14.29 2.07 -6.34
CA SER A 49 -14.39 0.66 -6.75
C SER A 49 -13.10 -0.10 -6.43
N VAL A 50 -13.16 -1.44 -6.47
CA VAL A 50 -11.97 -2.30 -6.26
C VAL A 50 -10.84 -1.95 -7.21
N GLN A 51 -11.12 -1.76 -8.50
CA GLN A 51 -10.09 -1.38 -9.50
C GLN A 51 -9.46 -0.01 -9.20
N GLN A 52 -10.24 0.93 -8.66
CA GLN A 52 -9.71 2.24 -8.24
C GLN A 52 -8.91 2.12 -6.94
N LEU A 53 -9.30 1.25 -6.00
CA LEU A 53 -8.49 0.94 -4.83
C LEU A 53 -7.16 0.30 -5.26
N GLU A 54 -7.18 -0.61 -6.24
CA GLU A 54 -5.96 -1.28 -6.73
C GLU A 54 -5.00 -0.27 -7.36
N ALA A 55 -5.54 0.64 -8.18
CA ALA A 55 -4.77 1.77 -8.69
C ALA A 55 -4.28 2.68 -7.55
N THR A 56 -5.11 2.96 -6.54
CA THR A 56 -4.75 3.79 -5.38
C THR A 56 -3.58 3.18 -4.61
N ALA A 57 -3.53 1.86 -4.43
CA ALA A 57 -2.42 1.19 -3.75
C ALA A 57 -1.09 1.42 -4.49
N VAL A 58 -1.12 1.36 -5.83
CA VAL A 58 0.03 1.68 -6.67
C VAL A 58 0.36 3.17 -6.67
N VAL A 59 -0.64 4.06 -6.63
CA VAL A 59 -0.44 5.52 -6.48
C VAL A 59 0.24 5.84 -5.14
N LEU A 60 -0.19 5.20 -4.05
CA LEU A 60 0.46 5.32 -2.74
C LEU A 60 1.92 4.88 -2.80
N ALA A 61 2.20 3.73 -3.43
CA ALA A 61 3.57 3.27 -3.66
C ALA A 61 4.37 4.28 -4.49
N CYS A 62 3.77 4.84 -5.54
CA CYS A 62 4.34 5.89 -6.37
C CYS A 62 4.59 7.22 -5.63
N GLY A 63 3.99 7.45 -4.47
CA GLY A 63 4.35 8.57 -3.60
C GLY A 63 5.66 8.37 -2.83
N LEU A 64 6.10 7.12 -2.69
CA LEU A 64 7.32 6.74 -1.95
C LEU A 64 8.55 6.84 -2.86
N PHE A 65 9.70 7.25 -2.32
CA PHE A 65 10.99 7.29 -3.05
C PHE A 65 10.86 7.93 -4.45
N PRO A 66 10.52 9.23 -4.56
CA PRO A 66 10.06 9.86 -5.81
C PRO A 66 11.13 9.88 -6.93
N THR A 67 12.40 9.73 -6.57
CA THR A 67 13.55 9.73 -7.49
C THR A 67 14.03 8.33 -7.88
N GLU A 68 13.69 7.31 -7.10
CA GLU A 68 14.20 5.95 -7.27
C GLU A 68 13.30 5.11 -8.19
N HIS A 69 13.86 4.03 -8.74
CA HIS A 69 13.05 3.00 -9.36
C HIS A 69 12.28 2.21 -8.29
N LEU A 70 11.01 1.89 -8.54
CA LEU A 70 10.25 1.00 -7.66
C LEU A 70 9.91 -0.32 -8.35
N ASN A 71 10.16 -1.43 -7.65
CA ASN A 71 9.65 -2.74 -8.02
C ASN A 71 8.32 -2.96 -7.27
N ILE A 72 7.20 -2.74 -7.96
CA ILE A 72 5.86 -2.87 -7.38
C ILE A 72 5.40 -4.31 -7.51
N VAL A 73 5.15 -4.97 -6.38
CA VAL A 73 4.64 -6.34 -6.30
C VAL A 73 3.16 -6.29 -6.01
N THR A 74 2.34 -6.92 -6.87
CA THR A 74 0.89 -6.95 -6.74
C THR A 74 0.34 -8.32 -7.12
N ASP A 75 -0.72 -8.76 -6.45
CA ASP A 75 -1.51 -9.93 -6.85
C ASP A 75 -2.72 -9.57 -7.72
N SER A 76 -2.91 -8.27 -8.00
CA SER A 76 -3.95 -7.79 -8.90
C SER A 76 -3.54 -8.02 -10.36
N MET A 77 -4.18 -9.01 -10.98
CA MET A 77 -4.08 -9.25 -12.42
C MET A 77 -4.56 -8.04 -13.23
N PHE A 78 -5.52 -7.28 -12.71
CA PHE A 78 -6.00 -6.05 -13.34
C PHE A 78 -4.87 -5.03 -13.45
N MET A 79 -4.18 -4.75 -12.35
CA MET A 79 -3.06 -3.82 -12.32
C MET A 79 -1.90 -4.25 -13.21
N ALA A 80 -1.55 -5.54 -13.17
CA ALA A 80 -0.49 -6.09 -14.01
C ALA A 80 -0.77 -5.86 -15.50
N ARG A 81 -2.02 -6.12 -15.94
CA ARG A 81 -2.43 -5.91 -17.34
C ARG A 81 -2.53 -4.44 -17.69
N LEU A 82 -3.02 -3.59 -16.78
CA LEU A 82 -3.14 -2.17 -17.00
C LEU A 82 -1.75 -1.53 -17.20
N CYS A 83 -0.79 -1.81 -16.32
CA CYS A 83 0.57 -1.30 -16.45
C CYS A 83 1.29 -1.83 -17.70
N LEU A 84 1.04 -3.09 -18.10
CA LEU A 84 1.55 -3.63 -19.36
C LEU A 84 0.97 -2.87 -20.56
N ALA A 85 -0.35 -2.61 -20.57
CA ALA A 85 -1.00 -1.84 -21.63
C ALA A 85 -0.45 -0.40 -21.70
N MET A 86 -0.25 0.25 -20.56
CA MET A 86 0.34 1.59 -20.46
C MET A 86 1.84 1.63 -20.83
N SER A 87 2.51 0.48 -20.90
CA SER A 87 3.90 0.38 -21.36
C SER A 87 4.02 0.37 -22.88
N GLY A 88 2.93 0.09 -23.59
CA GLY A 88 2.87 0.02 -25.04
C GLY A 88 2.16 1.23 -25.66
N PRO A 89 2.15 1.34 -27.00
CA PRO A 89 1.41 2.37 -27.70
C PRO A 89 -0.10 2.16 -27.55
N GLY A 90 -0.77 3.09 -26.88
CA GLY A 90 -2.22 3.08 -26.68
C GLY A 90 -2.63 3.95 -25.48
N VAL A 91 -3.86 4.48 -25.50
CA VAL A 91 -4.40 5.28 -24.38
C VAL A 91 -5.44 4.43 -23.66
N SER A 92 -5.18 4.08 -22.41
CA SER A 92 -6.20 3.54 -21.52
C SER A 92 -6.95 4.71 -20.88
N THR A 93 -8.27 4.79 -21.09
CA THR A 93 -9.11 5.92 -20.64
C THR A 93 -9.85 5.64 -19.34
N SER A 94 -9.56 4.53 -18.67
CA SER A 94 -10.20 4.20 -17.38
C SER A 94 -9.75 5.17 -16.28
N THR A 95 -10.61 5.39 -15.27
CA THR A 95 -10.24 6.20 -14.10
C THR A 95 -8.97 5.70 -13.41
N ALA A 96 -8.79 4.38 -13.31
CA ALA A 96 -7.57 3.77 -12.79
C ALA A 96 -6.33 4.13 -13.61
N ALA A 97 -6.43 4.14 -14.94
CA ALA A 97 -5.33 4.53 -15.82
C ALA A 97 -4.93 5.99 -15.63
N LEU A 98 -5.91 6.90 -15.51
CA LEU A 98 -5.67 8.32 -15.28
C LEU A 98 -4.96 8.56 -13.94
N MET A 99 -5.40 7.87 -12.87
CA MET A 99 -4.75 7.94 -11.56
C MET A 99 -3.28 7.51 -11.63
N LEU A 100 -2.99 6.44 -12.37
CA LEU A 100 -1.62 5.96 -12.56
C LEU A 100 -0.79 6.91 -13.43
N GLU A 101 -1.37 7.45 -14.49
CA GLU A 101 -0.68 8.39 -15.38
C GLU A 101 -0.25 9.65 -14.62
N GLU A 102 -1.14 10.22 -13.81
CA GLU A 102 -0.83 11.37 -12.96
C GLU A 102 0.28 11.07 -11.94
N ALA A 103 0.22 9.91 -11.30
CA ALA A 103 1.24 9.48 -10.35
C ALA A 103 2.60 9.25 -11.04
N LEU A 104 2.61 8.60 -12.21
CA LEU A 104 3.83 8.34 -12.98
C LEU A 104 4.44 9.62 -13.56
N PHE A 105 3.61 10.56 -13.99
CA PHE A 105 4.04 11.87 -14.47
C PHE A 105 4.73 12.67 -13.36
N SER A 106 4.20 12.61 -12.14
CA SER A 106 4.74 13.32 -10.98
C SER A 106 6.05 12.73 -10.46
N ARG A 107 6.33 11.45 -10.74
CA ARG A 107 7.56 10.77 -10.33
C ARG A 107 8.74 11.11 -11.23
N LYS A 108 9.93 11.22 -10.64
CA LYS A 108 11.19 11.30 -11.41
C LYS A 108 11.67 9.91 -11.80
N GLY A 109 11.65 8.96 -10.86
CA GLY A 109 12.01 7.56 -11.09
C GLY A 109 10.99 6.79 -11.94
N THR A 110 11.36 5.59 -12.36
CA THR A 110 10.49 4.65 -13.10
C THR A 110 9.89 3.60 -12.15
N ILE A 111 8.97 2.78 -12.65
CA ILE A 111 8.46 1.62 -11.92
C ILE A 111 8.59 0.36 -12.77
N SER A 112 8.58 -0.81 -12.14
CA SER A 112 8.28 -2.09 -12.76
C SER A 112 7.16 -2.75 -11.96
N VAL A 113 6.31 -3.54 -12.62
CA VAL A 113 5.21 -4.24 -11.95
C VAL A 113 5.44 -5.74 -12.05
N ILE A 114 5.48 -6.39 -10.89
CA ILE A 114 5.68 -7.81 -10.71
C ILE A 114 4.34 -8.39 -10.22
N HIS A 115 3.67 -9.10 -11.12
CA HIS A 115 2.47 -9.82 -10.75
C HIS A 115 2.83 -11.12 -10.03
N VAL A 116 2.34 -11.30 -8.80
CA VAL A 116 2.52 -12.52 -8.02
C VAL A 116 1.22 -13.28 -7.89
N ASN A 117 1.29 -14.60 -7.91
CA ASN A 117 0.17 -15.42 -7.47
C ASN A 117 0.27 -15.50 -5.93
N PRO A 118 -0.82 -15.31 -5.15
CA PRO A 118 -0.81 -15.36 -3.68
C PRO A 118 -0.32 -16.68 -3.05
N THR A 119 0.13 -17.64 -3.86
CA THR A 119 0.54 -18.98 -3.45
C THR A 119 2.07 -19.16 -3.50
N LYS A 120 2.73 -18.89 -2.36
CA LYS A 120 4.08 -19.31 -1.94
C LYS A 120 5.27 -18.84 -2.80
N GLY A 121 6.25 -18.20 -2.14
CA GLY A 121 7.55 -17.89 -2.74
C GLY A 121 8.31 -16.76 -2.03
N PHE A 122 9.32 -16.21 -2.69
CA PHE A 122 10.17 -15.13 -2.20
C PHE A 122 9.40 -13.89 -1.69
N PHE A 123 8.23 -13.63 -2.29
CA PHE A 123 7.38 -12.48 -1.98
C PHE A 123 6.35 -12.71 -0.87
N GLN A 124 6.28 -13.92 -0.29
CA GLN A 124 5.21 -14.29 0.64
C GLN A 124 5.12 -13.36 1.85
N THR A 125 6.23 -13.07 2.52
CA THR A 125 6.22 -12.25 3.74
C THR A 125 5.70 -10.83 3.49
N GLY A 126 6.11 -10.21 2.38
CA GLY A 126 5.60 -8.89 2.00
C GLY A 126 4.13 -8.92 1.59
N ASN A 127 3.72 -9.98 0.89
CA ASN A 127 2.33 -10.20 0.50
C ASN A 127 1.41 -10.36 1.73
N ASP A 128 1.80 -11.20 2.70
CA ASP A 128 1.06 -11.38 3.95
C ASP A 128 0.94 -10.07 4.74
N LYS A 129 2.00 -9.25 4.71
CA LYS A 129 2.02 -7.97 5.40
C LYS A 129 1.07 -6.95 4.77
N VAL A 130 1.04 -6.86 3.44
CA VAL A 130 0.14 -5.92 2.76
C VAL A 130 -1.31 -6.37 2.85
N ASP A 131 -1.58 -7.68 2.76
CA ASP A 131 -2.91 -8.27 2.94
C ASP A 131 -3.46 -8.00 4.35
N ALA A 132 -2.64 -8.21 5.37
CA ALA A 132 -2.99 -7.83 6.74
C ALA A 132 -3.29 -6.32 6.85
N THR A 133 -2.46 -5.48 6.23
CA THR A 133 -2.63 -4.02 6.26
C THR A 133 -3.93 -3.58 5.58
N ALA A 134 -4.23 -4.13 4.40
CA ALA A 134 -5.42 -3.82 3.62
C ALA A 134 -6.70 -4.31 4.31
N LYS A 135 -6.69 -5.54 4.87
CA LYS A 135 -7.80 -6.08 5.68
C LYS A 135 -7.98 -5.37 7.02
N GLY A 136 -7.12 -4.42 7.37
CA GLY A 136 -7.21 -3.67 8.61
C GLY A 136 -6.77 -4.47 9.84
N LEU A 137 -5.88 -5.44 9.68
CA LEU A 137 -5.05 -5.96 10.76
C LEU A 137 -3.88 -4.99 10.94
N TRP A 138 -4.07 -3.97 11.78
CA TRP A 138 -3.03 -2.99 12.08
C TRP A 138 -1.94 -3.66 12.90
N THR A 139 -0.68 -3.30 12.66
CA THR A 139 0.39 -3.75 13.55
C THR A 139 0.23 -3.05 14.91
N LEU A 140 0.82 -3.63 15.96
CA LEU A 140 0.83 -2.98 17.28
C LEU A 140 1.50 -1.59 17.23
N ARG A 141 2.45 -1.39 16.32
CA ARG A 141 3.11 -0.09 16.11
C ARG A 141 2.14 0.94 15.52
N ASP A 142 1.36 0.57 14.52
CA ASP A 142 0.38 1.48 13.90
C ASP A 142 -0.74 1.84 14.89
N ALA A 143 -1.21 0.86 15.65
CA ALA A 143 -2.20 1.08 16.71
C ALA A 143 -1.66 2.02 17.79
N ARG A 144 -0.39 1.88 18.16
CA ARG A 144 0.28 2.78 19.10
C ARG A 144 0.39 4.20 18.58
N GLN A 145 0.83 4.40 17.33
CA GLN A 145 0.90 5.73 16.72
C GLN A 145 -0.47 6.40 16.59
N LEU A 146 -1.52 5.62 16.26
CA LEU A 146 -2.90 6.12 16.24
C LEU A 146 -3.37 6.54 17.64
N HIS A 147 -3.05 5.76 18.66
CA HIS A 147 -3.39 6.11 20.04
C HIS A 147 -2.61 7.34 20.53
N GLU A 148 -1.32 7.46 20.21
CA GLU A 148 -0.48 8.60 20.59
C GLU A 148 -0.95 9.92 19.94
N SER A 149 -1.58 9.84 18.75
CA SER A 149 -2.11 11.01 18.05
C SER A 149 -3.53 11.40 18.48
N LEU A 150 -4.39 10.43 18.79
CA LEU A 150 -5.83 10.68 19.00
C LEU A 150 -6.34 10.36 20.41
N HIS A 151 -5.51 9.72 21.26
CA HIS A 151 -5.83 9.30 22.62
C HIS A 151 -7.16 8.53 22.74
N ILE A 152 -7.44 7.67 21.76
CA ILE A 152 -8.66 6.85 21.73
C ILE A 152 -8.58 5.71 22.76
N GLY A 153 -9.72 5.42 23.41
CA GLY A 153 -9.82 4.39 24.45
C GLY A 153 -9.63 2.96 23.97
N ASP A 154 -9.25 2.07 24.88
CA ASP A 154 -8.81 0.68 24.65
C ASP A 154 -9.78 -0.15 23.77
N LYS A 155 -11.08 -0.12 24.08
CA LYS A 155 -12.11 -0.85 23.32
C LYS A 155 -12.26 -0.33 21.89
N ALA A 156 -12.21 0.99 21.71
CA ALA A 156 -12.31 1.62 20.40
C ALA A 156 -11.05 1.36 19.58
N LEU A 157 -9.87 1.41 20.23
CA LEU A 157 -8.58 1.11 19.64
C LEU A 157 -8.49 -0.34 19.17
N ALA A 158 -8.85 -1.30 20.02
CA ALA A 158 -8.86 -2.74 19.70
C ALA A 158 -9.77 -3.04 18.49
N LYS A 159 -11.00 -2.51 18.51
CA LYS A 159 -11.96 -2.70 17.42
C LYS A 159 -11.48 -2.06 16.10
N ARG A 160 -10.91 -0.85 16.16
CA ARG A 160 -10.49 -0.08 14.98
C ARG A 160 -9.21 -0.60 14.35
N CYS A 161 -8.33 -1.20 15.15
CA CYS A 161 -7.02 -1.69 14.72
C CYS A 161 -6.99 -3.21 14.50
N GLY A 162 -8.05 -3.94 14.89
CA GLY A 162 -8.06 -5.41 14.81
C GLY A 162 -7.04 -6.07 15.73
N ILE A 163 -6.61 -5.39 16.79
CA ILE A 163 -5.64 -5.89 17.79
C ILE A 163 -6.35 -6.50 19.00
N SER A 164 -5.64 -7.30 19.80
CA SER A 164 -6.22 -7.86 21.01
C SER A 164 -6.61 -6.75 22.01
N ILE A 165 -7.69 -6.97 22.76
CA ILE A 165 -8.09 -6.02 23.80
C ILE A 165 -7.01 -5.89 24.89
N THR A 166 -6.20 -6.92 25.10
CA THR A 166 -5.08 -6.92 26.04
C THR A 166 -3.98 -5.96 25.59
N ASP A 167 -3.60 -6.00 24.30
CA ASP A 167 -2.59 -5.10 23.74
C ASP A 167 -3.07 -3.65 23.75
N ALA A 168 -4.33 -3.42 23.36
CA ALA A 168 -4.93 -2.08 23.39
C ALA A 168 -4.96 -1.50 24.81
N LYS A 169 -5.31 -2.31 25.82
CA LYS A 169 -5.26 -1.91 27.23
C LYS A 169 -3.85 -1.54 27.66
N HIS A 170 -2.86 -2.34 27.30
CA HIS A 170 -1.46 -2.05 27.64
C HIS A 170 -0.99 -0.73 27.01
N MET A 171 -1.37 -0.43 25.76
CA MET A 171 -1.04 0.84 25.10
C MET A 171 -1.64 2.05 25.81
N VAL A 172 -2.93 1.98 26.16
CA VAL A 172 -3.62 3.07 26.86
C VAL A 172 -3.08 3.24 28.29
N ALA A 173 -2.77 2.14 28.97
CA ALA A 173 -2.19 2.14 30.32
C ALA A 173 -0.77 2.74 30.36
N THR A 174 0.00 2.59 29.30
CA THR A 174 1.36 3.14 29.19
C THR A 174 1.41 4.55 28.59
N CYS A 175 0.26 5.12 28.21
CA CYS A 175 0.18 6.46 27.63
C CYS A 175 0.20 7.56 28.71
N PRO A 176 1.23 8.44 28.74
CA PRO A 176 1.35 9.49 29.76
C PRO A 176 0.21 10.52 29.75
N HIS A 177 -0.46 10.68 28.60
CA HIS A 177 -1.55 11.63 28.42
C HIS A 177 -2.90 11.11 28.89
N CYS A 178 -3.11 9.79 28.83
CA CYS A 178 -4.36 9.15 29.23
C CYS A 178 -4.38 8.69 30.70
N GLN A 179 -3.23 8.68 31.37
CA GLN A 179 -3.09 8.32 32.80
C GLN A 179 -3.12 9.53 33.75
N LYS A 180 -3.60 10.68 33.29
CA LYS A 180 -3.80 11.89 34.11
C LYS A 180 -5.23 12.00 34.61
#